data_AF-A0A7D9HUK4-F1
#
_entry.id   AF-A0A7D9HUK4-F1
#
_cell.length_a   1.000
_cell.length_b   1.000
_cell.length_c   1.000
_cell.angle_alpha   90.00
_cell.angle_beta   90.00
_cell.angle_gamma   90.00
#
_symmetry.space_group_name_H-M   'P 1'
#
loop_
_entity.id
_entity.type
_entity.pdbx_description
1 polymer ?
#
loop_
_entity_poly.entity_id
_entity_poly.type
_entity_poly.pdbx_seq_one_letter_code
_entity_poly.pdbx_strand_id
1 'polypeptide(L)'
;MTLNDEAREELTWWINSAPDSYNVVSHGLPAIVLTTDASSTGWGCTLGETRTGGNWTKDEAQHHINYLELLAVFLALKTFSNSLAGKHVKVMIDNMTAQSDINHMGTSKSDLRNALSKSMWLWCRARHIWFTGVHIPGVENVEADHQSRITNTSAEWSLNKQIFYDAISRLGNFTEIPGGTVHCCCSNPKMANSDMVAKNNESTNSSTNTITENKDDTDPPEQSGSNTSTVSASRANNLPLVWKSLEEQGISAGASNIIVQSWRQGTAKQYRSYLQKWELYCNKRKIDPIHPTIADGINFLSSLYESGVGYSAINTARSALFSILLLPGNVSFGSHPLATRLLQGIFELRPSLPKYQDTWDISVVLKVLEEWKLEGNSLKVLSLKLSMLFAITTSQRLQTLKALCINKMNLKSDKCSFEIDVLLKTSQPGKHLNKVVIAAYPGNKNLCPVQHLRFYLEKHQH
;
A
#
# COMPACT_ATOMS: atom_id res chain seq x y z
N MET A 1 -13.99 -48.05 22.62
CA MET A 1 -13.21 -47.22 21.69
C MET A 1 -14.09 -46.06 21.28
N THR A 2 -13.81 -44.86 21.78
CA THR A 2 -14.58 -43.64 21.48
C THR A 2 -13.89 -42.92 20.33
N LEU A 3 -14.59 -42.75 19.22
CA LEU A 3 -14.11 -41.96 18.08
C LEU A 3 -14.13 -40.47 18.47
N ASN A 4 -13.03 -39.76 18.17
CA ASN A 4 -12.99 -38.31 18.29
C ASN A 4 -13.92 -37.66 17.23
N ASP A 5 -14.23 -36.39 17.42
CA ASP A 5 -15.22 -35.71 16.57
C ASP A 5 -14.74 -35.60 15.12
N GLU A 6 -13.43 -35.42 14.89
CA GLU A 6 -12.83 -35.41 13.54
C GLU A 6 -13.02 -36.74 12.80
N ALA A 7 -12.79 -37.88 13.47
CA ALA A 7 -13.03 -39.18 12.87
C ALA A 7 -14.52 -39.42 12.62
N ARG A 8 -15.41 -38.87 13.47
CA ARG A 8 -16.85 -38.96 13.26
C ARG A 8 -17.29 -38.14 12.04
N GLU A 9 -16.74 -36.94 11.85
CA GLU A 9 -17.00 -36.11 10.67
C GLU A 9 -16.52 -36.79 9.38
N GLU A 10 -15.30 -37.33 9.36
CA GLU A 10 -14.75 -38.10 8.23
C GLU A 10 -15.65 -39.30 7.88
N LEU A 11 -16.02 -40.10 8.87
CA LEU A 11 -16.91 -41.26 8.65
C LEU A 11 -18.29 -40.82 8.15
N THR A 12 -18.83 -39.72 8.67
CA THR A 12 -20.10 -39.15 8.20
C THR A 12 -19.99 -38.70 6.74
N TRP A 13 -18.88 -38.06 6.36
CA TRP A 13 -18.62 -37.67 4.98
C TRP A 13 -18.57 -38.89 4.05
N TRP A 14 -17.87 -39.96 4.45
CA TRP A 14 -17.81 -41.20 3.68
C TRP A 14 -19.16 -41.89 3.55
N ILE A 15 -19.93 -42.00 4.63
CA ILE A 15 -21.28 -42.60 4.59
C ILE A 15 -22.18 -41.86 3.60
N ASN A 16 -22.12 -40.53 3.61
CA ASN A 16 -22.95 -39.69 2.74
C ASN A 16 -22.45 -39.64 1.30
N SER A 17 -21.15 -39.81 1.06
CA SER A 17 -20.54 -39.60 -0.27
C SER A 17 -20.29 -40.91 -1.02
N ALA A 18 -20.00 -42.01 -0.31
CA ALA A 18 -19.63 -43.29 -0.92
C ALA A 18 -20.66 -43.87 -1.90
N PRO A 19 -21.98 -43.80 -1.64
CA PRO A 19 -22.98 -44.36 -2.55
C PRO A 19 -23.00 -43.71 -3.94
N ASP A 20 -22.76 -42.40 -4.00
CA ASP A 20 -22.84 -41.61 -5.22
C ASP A 20 -21.46 -41.20 -5.77
N SER A 21 -20.38 -41.52 -5.06
CA SER A 21 -19.02 -41.20 -5.48
C SER A 21 -18.51 -42.20 -6.50
N TYR A 22 -18.07 -41.70 -7.65
CA TYR A 22 -17.32 -42.44 -8.64
C TYR A 22 -16.06 -41.66 -8.99
N ASN A 23 -14.96 -42.37 -9.20
CA ASN A 23 -13.73 -41.74 -9.66
C ASN A 23 -13.81 -41.60 -11.18
N VAL A 24 -13.83 -40.38 -11.69
CA VAL A 24 -13.86 -40.12 -13.13
C VAL A 24 -12.49 -40.51 -13.69
N VAL A 25 -12.45 -41.56 -14.52
CA VAL A 25 -11.21 -42.13 -15.08
C VAL A 25 -10.37 -41.08 -15.82
N SER A 26 -11.01 -40.09 -16.44
CA SER A 26 -10.33 -38.96 -17.10
C SER A 26 -11.17 -37.70 -17.02
N HIS A 27 -10.58 -36.62 -16.50
CA HIS A 27 -11.17 -35.28 -16.50
C HIS A 27 -10.93 -34.51 -17.82
N GLY A 28 -10.51 -35.22 -18.88
CA GLY A 28 -10.17 -34.62 -20.18
C GLY A 28 -8.87 -33.81 -20.14
N LEU A 29 -8.55 -33.18 -21.27
CA LEU A 29 -7.39 -32.29 -21.36
C LEU A 29 -7.58 -31.08 -20.45
N PRO A 30 -6.52 -30.61 -19.76
CA PRO A 30 -6.59 -29.39 -18.98
C PRO A 30 -7.02 -28.23 -19.87
N ALA A 31 -8.07 -27.53 -19.45
CA ALA A 31 -8.60 -26.39 -20.19
C ALA A 31 -7.75 -25.12 -19.96
N ILE A 32 -6.96 -25.10 -18.89
CA ILE A 32 -6.16 -23.94 -18.50
C ILE A 32 -4.94 -24.34 -17.67
N VAL A 33 -3.86 -23.56 -17.81
CA VAL A 33 -2.59 -23.77 -17.10
C VAL A 33 -2.36 -22.61 -16.15
N LEU A 34 -2.20 -22.92 -14.87
CA LEU A 34 -1.87 -22.01 -13.79
C LEU A 34 -0.45 -22.34 -13.32
N THR A 35 0.44 -21.37 -13.18
CA THR A 35 1.78 -21.60 -12.60
C THR A 35 1.88 -20.89 -11.28
N THR A 36 2.53 -21.48 -10.29
CA THR A 36 2.63 -20.93 -8.93
C THR A 36 4.04 -21.09 -8.37
N ASP A 37 4.37 -20.25 -7.40
CA ASP A 37 5.63 -20.28 -6.69
C ASP A 37 5.48 -19.68 -5.28
N ALA A 38 6.27 -20.16 -4.34
CA ALA A 38 6.43 -19.55 -3.03
C ALA A 38 7.90 -19.18 -2.75
N SER A 39 8.09 -17.99 -2.18
CA SER A 39 9.35 -17.57 -1.60
C SER A 39 9.24 -17.47 -0.07
N SER A 40 10.34 -17.11 0.59
CA SER A 40 10.34 -16.78 2.01
C SER A 40 9.55 -15.49 2.34
N THR A 41 9.23 -14.66 1.34
CA THR A 41 8.58 -13.35 1.54
C THR A 41 7.16 -13.28 1.00
N GLY A 42 6.78 -14.12 0.05
CA GLY A 42 5.47 -14.08 -0.58
C GLY A 42 5.20 -15.23 -1.53
N TRP A 43 4.07 -15.15 -2.22
CA TRP A 43 3.65 -16.07 -3.27
C TRP A 43 3.41 -15.36 -4.57
N GLY A 44 3.56 -16.09 -5.66
CA GLY A 44 3.36 -15.62 -7.02
C GLY A 44 2.59 -16.64 -7.83
N CYS A 45 1.84 -16.16 -8.81
CA CYS A 45 1.22 -17.03 -9.80
C CYS A 45 0.96 -16.35 -11.14
N THR A 46 0.77 -17.18 -12.15
CA THR A 46 0.48 -16.76 -13.53
C THR A 46 -0.62 -17.62 -14.14
N LEU A 47 -1.54 -16.95 -14.85
CA LEU A 47 -2.60 -17.58 -15.63
C LEU A 47 -2.61 -16.96 -17.02
N GLY A 48 -1.98 -17.66 -17.99
CA GLY A 48 -1.71 -17.07 -19.30
C GLY A 48 -0.81 -15.84 -19.19
N GLU A 49 -1.29 -14.69 -19.66
CA GLU A 49 -0.57 -13.41 -19.56
C GLU A 49 -0.77 -12.69 -18.21
N THR A 50 -1.76 -13.10 -17.41
CA THR A 50 -2.08 -12.43 -16.15
C THR A 50 -1.15 -12.93 -15.04
N ARG A 51 -0.51 -11.99 -14.34
CA ARG A 51 0.44 -12.27 -13.26
C ARG A 51 -0.04 -11.59 -11.99
N THR A 52 0.08 -12.26 -10.87
CA THR A 52 -0.29 -11.71 -9.56
C THR A 52 0.50 -12.41 -8.46
N GLY A 53 0.54 -11.79 -7.30
CA GLY A 53 1.22 -12.33 -6.12
C GLY A 53 0.90 -11.49 -4.90
N GLY A 54 1.43 -11.89 -3.76
CA GLY A 54 1.26 -11.17 -2.50
C GLY A 54 2.32 -11.56 -1.48
N ASN A 55 2.49 -10.70 -0.48
CA ASN A 55 3.40 -10.99 0.63
C ASN A 55 2.73 -11.95 1.62
N TRP A 56 3.55 -12.77 2.27
CA TRP A 56 3.11 -13.54 3.43
C TRP A 56 2.88 -12.62 4.62
N THR A 57 1.84 -12.92 5.40
CA THR A 57 1.77 -12.43 6.78
C THR A 57 2.93 -13.01 7.60
N LYS A 58 3.24 -12.40 8.75
CA LYS A 58 4.29 -12.91 9.64
C LYS A 58 4.04 -14.33 10.12
N ASP A 59 2.78 -14.69 10.33
CA ASP A 59 2.39 -16.02 10.80
C ASP A 59 2.46 -17.03 9.65
N GLU A 60 2.03 -16.67 8.43
CA GLU A 60 2.20 -17.52 7.26
C GLU A 60 3.69 -17.79 6.99
N ALA A 61 4.54 -16.75 6.99
CA ALA A 61 5.96 -16.85 6.67
C ALA A 61 6.77 -17.74 7.63
N GLN A 62 6.24 -18.07 8.82
CA GLN A 62 6.88 -18.99 9.77
C GLN A 62 6.74 -20.47 9.35
N HIS A 63 5.85 -20.76 8.40
CA HIS A 63 5.64 -22.13 7.96
C HIS A 63 6.75 -22.61 7.02
N HIS A 64 6.96 -23.92 7.01
CA HIS A 64 7.93 -24.56 6.13
C HIS A 64 7.60 -24.34 4.66
N ILE A 65 8.61 -24.24 3.79
CA ILE A 65 8.44 -23.94 2.35
C ILE A 65 7.43 -24.87 1.65
N ASN A 66 7.46 -26.17 1.91
CA ASN A 66 6.47 -27.11 1.36
C ASN A 66 5.01 -26.75 1.69
N TYR A 67 4.74 -26.15 2.85
CA TYR A 67 3.41 -25.65 3.20
C TYR A 67 3.11 -24.35 2.46
N LEU A 68 4.08 -23.44 2.37
CA LEU A 68 3.94 -22.17 1.64
C LEU A 68 3.67 -22.38 0.15
N GLU A 69 4.32 -23.37 -0.48
CA GLU A 69 4.07 -23.78 -1.85
C GLU A 69 2.63 -24.25 -2.06
N LEU A 70 2.14 -25.10 -1.15
CA LEU A 70 0.76 -25.57 -1.18
C LEU A 70 -0.24 -24.42 -0.93
N LEU A 71 0.12 -23.48 -0.05
CA LEU A 71 -0.68 -22.29 0.22
C LEU A 71 -0.71 -21.34 -0.98
N ALA A 72 0.42 -21.16 -1.68
CA ALA A 72 0.51 -20.37 -2.90
C ALA A 72 -0.44 -20.90 -3.98
N VAL A 73 -0.51 -22.22 -4.14
CA VAL A 73 -1.51 -22.86 -5.02
C VAL A 73 -2.93 -22.51 -4.60
N PHE A 74 -3.25 -22.63 -3.31
CA PHE A 74 -4.61 -22.34 -2.85
C PHE A 74 -5.00 -20.88 -3.06
N LEU A 75 -4.07 -19.95 -2.82
CA LEU A 75 -4.29 -18.52 -3.05
C LEU A 75 -4.47 -18.23 -4.53
N ALA A 76 -3.66 -18.82 -5.40
CA ALA A 76 -3.79 -18.67 -6.85
C ALA A 76 -5.16 -19.19 -7.36
N LEU A 77 -5.62 -20.34 -6.87
CA LEU A 77 -6.95 -20.89 -7.18
C LEU A 77 -8.08 -19.95 -6.73
N LYS A 78 -7.95 -19.33 -5.55
CA LYS A 78 -8.92 -18.33 -5.05
C LYS A 78 -8.92 -17.07 -5.93
N THR A 79 -7.75 -16.55 -6.26
CA THR A 79 -7.60 -15.32 -7.04
C THR A 79 -8.24 -15.44 -8.42
N PHE A 80 -8.08 -16.58 -9.08
CA PHE A 80 -8.66 -16.82 -10.39
C PHE A 80 -9.97 -17.61 -10.37
N SER A 81 -10.63 -17.72 -9.22
CA SER A 81 -11.85 -18.53 -9.00
C SER A 81 -12.87 -18.46 -10.14
N ASN A 82 -13.23 -17.25 -10.58
CA ASN A 82 -14.19 -17.04 -11.67
C ASN A 82 -13.70 -17.57 -13.03
N SER A 83 -12.40 -17.47 -13.30
CA SER A 83 -11.80 -17.96 -14.55
C SER A 83 -11.62 -19.48 -14.57
N LEU A 84 -11.52 -20.10 -13.39
CA LEU A 84 -11.26 -21.53 -13.20
C LEU A 84 -12.53 -22.36 -12.97
N ALA A 85 -13.64 -21.73 -12.55
CA ALA A 85 -14.89 -22.41 -12.23
C ALA A 85 -15.36 -23.34 -13.38
N GLY A 86 -15.72 -24.58 -13.04
CA GLY A 86 -16.17 -25.59 -13.99
C GLY A 86 -15.09 -26.18 -14.91
N LYS A 87 -13.80 -25.93 -14.65
CA LYS A 87 -12.70 -26.36 -15.54
C LYS A 87 -11.74 -27.34 -14.85
N HIS A 88 -11.04 -28.10 -15.70
CA HIS A 88 -9.81 -28.81 -15.32
C HIS A 88 -8.61 -27.86 -15.46
N VAL A 89 -7.95 -27.58 -14.33
CA VAL A 89 -6.79 -26.70 -14.20
C VAL A 89 -5.51 -27.53 -14.04
N LYS A 90 -4.53 -27.34 -14.92
CA LYS A 90 -3.18 -27.86 -14.73
C LYS A 90 -2.38 -26.84 -13.93
N VAL A 91 -1.94 -27.20 -12.73
CA VAL A 91 -1.14 -26.35 -11.86
C VAL A 91 0.33 -26.75 -11.99
N MET A 92 1.16 -25.85 -12.51
CA MET A 92 2.59 -26.02 -12.67
C MET A 92 3.29 -25.51 -11.41
N ILE A 93 4.08 -26.37 -10.77
CA ILE A 93 4.71 -26.15 -9.45
C ILE A 93 6.13 -26.72 -9.49
N ASP A 94 7.12 -26.06 -8.90
CA ASP A 94 8.50 -26.56 -8.84
C ASP A 94 8.80 -27.39 -7.57
N ASN A 95 7.91 -27.34 -6.58
CA ASN A 95 7.99 -28.17 -5.38
C ASN A 95 7.28 -29.52 -5.55
N MET A 96 8.08 -30.59 -5.64
CA MET A 96 7.60 -31.97 -5.73
C MET A 96 6.73 -32.42 -4.55
N THR A 97 6.92 -31.86 -3.35
CA THR A 97 6.09 -32.22 -2.17
C THR A 97 4.69 -31.66 -2.34
N ALA A 98 4.56 -30.39 -2.69
CA ALA A 98 3.26 -29.75 -2.95
C ALA A 98 2.53 -30.42 -4.12
N GLN A 99 3.25 -30.75 -5.20
CA GLN A 99 2.70 -31.50 -6.34
C GLN A 99 2.15 -32.88 -5.92
N SER A 100 2.90 -33.62 -5.10
CA SER A 100 2.43 -34.89 -4.53
C SER A 100 1.21 -34.72 -3.63
N ASP A 101 1.23 -33.74 -2.71
CA ASP A 101 0.13 -33.48 -1.77
C ASP A 101 -1.16 -33.08 -2.52
N ILE A 102 -1.05 -32.45 -3.69
CA ILE A 102 -2.18 -32.15 -4.58
C ILE A 102 -2.71 -33.42 -5.26
N ASN A 103 -1.83 -34.16 -5.94
CA ASN A 103 -2.23 -35.31 -6.76
C ASN A 103 -2.76 -36.48 -5.93
N HIS A 104 -2.31 -36.61 -4.68
CA HIS A 104 -2.84 -37.59 -3.73
C HIS A 104 -4.01 -37.05 -2.88
N MET A 105 -4.46 -35.82 -3.15
CA MET A 105 -5.55 -35.15 -2.43
C MET A 105 -5.34 -35.03 -0.92
N GLY A 106 -4.09 -34.98 -0.46
CA GLY A 106 -3.73 -34.99 0.95
C GLY A 106 -2.35 -35.60 1.18
N THR A 107 -1.98 -35.69 2.46
CA THR A 107 -0.68 -36.23 2.88
C THR A 107 -0.76 -36.78 4.30
N SER A 108 -0.08 -37.88 4.59
CA SER A 108 0.06 -38.42 5.96
C SER A 108 1.31 -37.90 6.68
N LYS A 109 2.15 -37.14 5.98
CA LYS A 109 3.46 -36.68 6.49
C LYS A 109 3.38 -35.40 7.31
N SER A 110 2.23 -34.72 7.33
CA SER A 110 2.02 -33.47 8.07
C SER A 110 0.53 -33.17 8.17
N ASP A 111 0.02 -33.10 9.40
CA ASP A 111 -1.39 -32.78 9.65
C ASP A 111 -1.77 -31.40 9.12
N LEU A 112 -0.87 -30.42 9.26
CA LEU A 112 -1.08 -29.07 8.75
C LEU A 112 -1.22 -29.02 7.22
N ARG A 113 -0.31 -29.68 6.49
CA ARG A 113 -0.42 -29.76 5.01
C ARG A 113 -1.67 -30.55 4.60
N ASN A 114 -1.99 -31.62 5.33
CA ASN A 114 -3.19 -32.41 5.05
C ASN A 114 -4.47 -31.59 5.24
N ALA A 115 -4.58 -30.83 6.33
CA ALA A 115 -5.70 -29.94 6.60
C ALA A 115 -5.83 -28.86 5.51
N LEU A 116 -4.72 -28.31 5.04
CA LEU A 116 -4.70 -27.36 3.93
C LEU A 116 -5.14 -28.00 2.60
N SER A 117 -4.61 -29.17 2.25
CA SER A 117 -5.02 -29.93 1.05
C SER A 117 -6.51 -30.24 1.08
N LYS A 118 -7.04 -30.72 2.20
CA LYS A 118 -8.48 -30.99 2.39
C LYS A 118 -9.30 -29.72 2.17
N SER A 119 -8.93 -28.63 2.83
CA SER A 119 -9.61 -27.34 2.69
C SER A 119 -9.62 -26.84 1.24
N MET A 120 -8.49 -26.98 0.55
CA MET A 120 -8.34 -26.61 -0.85
C MET A 120 -9.23 -27.45 -1.77
N TRP A 121 -9.24 -28.78 -1.62
CA TRP A 121 -10.08 -29.68 -2.42
C TRP A 121 -11.56 -29.49 -2.17
N LEU A 122 -11.99 -29.32 -0.91
CA LEU A 122 -13.39 -29.01 -0.57
C LEU A 122 -13.84 -27.69 -1.19
N TRP A 123 -12.99 -26.66 -1.12
CA TRP A 123 -13.29 -25.36 -1.70
C TRP A 123 -13.40 -25.40 -3.23
N CYS A 124 -12.54 -26.18 -3.90
CA CYS A 124 -12.56 -26.39 -5.35
C CYS A 124 -13.77 -27.22 -5.79
N ARG A 125 -14.12 -28.27 -5.03
CA ARG A 125 -15.30 -29.12 -5.28
C ARG A 125 -16.57 -28.31 -5.32
N ALA A 126 -16.76 -27.40 -4.36
CA ALA A 126 -17.93 -26.52 -4.31
C ALA A 126 -18.07 -25.57 -5.53
N ARG A 127 -17.01 -25.44 -6.35
CA ARG A 127 -16.96 -24.58 -7.55
C ARG A 127 -16.76 -25.38 -8.83
N HIS A 128 -16.86 -26.70 -8.76
CA HIS A 128 -16.59 -27.62 -9.86
C HIS A 128 -15.22 -27.38 -10.52
N ILE A 129 -14.22 -27.04 -9.70
CA ILE A 129 -12.83 -26.89 -10.15
C ILE A 129 -12.14 -28.23 -9.91
N TRP A 130 -11.67 -28.86 -10.99
CA TRP A 130 -10.76 -29.99 -10.90
C TRP A 130 -9.36 -29.51 -11.18
N PHE A 131 -8.36 -29.90 -10.39
CA PHE A 131 -6.99 -29.45 -10.62
C PHE A 131 -5.97 -30.57 -10.44
N THR A 132 -4.89 -30.51 -11.19
CA THR A 132 -3.79 -31.50 -11.15
C THR A 132 -2.46 -30.78 -11.03
N GLY A 133 -1.56 -31.29 -10.18
CA GLY A 133 -0.22 -30.77 -9.99
C GLY A 133 0.77 -31.39 -10.97
N VAL A 134 1.50 -30.55 -11.71
CA VAL A 134 2.57 -30.96 -12.62
C VAL A 134 3.85 -30.26 -12.23
N HIS A 135 4.92 -31.04 -12.09
CA HIS A 135 6.22 -30.47 -11.76
C HIS A 135 6.80 -29.70 -12.94
N ILE A 136 7.36 -28.52 -12.66
CA ILE A 136 8.22 -27.77 -13.58
C ILE A 136 9.59 -27.53 -12.92
N PRO A 137 10.71 -27.61 -13.66
CA PRO A 137 12.00 -27.21 -13.12
C PRO A 137 11.96 -25.75 -12.65
N GLY A 138 12.48 -25.45 -11.46
CA GLY A 138 12.47 -24.08 -10.92
C GLY A 138 13.15 -23.04 -11.83
N VAL A 139 14.15 -23.46 -12.62
CA VAL A 139 14.79 -22.60 -13.64
C VAL A 139 13.85 -22.16 -14.77
N GLU A 140 12.75 -22.87 -14.97
CA GLU A 140 11.70 -22.54 -15.93
C GLU A 140 10.54 -21.78 -15.26
N ASN A 141 10.44 -21.78 -13.92
CA ASN A 141 9.39 -21.11 -13.14
C ASN A 141 9.63 -19.60 -12.93
N VAL A 142 10.23 -18.93 -13.91
CA VAL A 142 10.80 -17.58 -13.75
C VAL A 142 9.75 -16.55 -13.38
N GLU A 143 8.55 -16.62 -13.97
CA GLU A 143 7.56 -15.56 -13.76
C GLU A 143 6.84 -15.68 -12.41
N ALA A 144 6.44 -16.88 -12.00
CA ALA A 144 5.82 -17.04 -10.70
C ALA A 144 6.83 -16.80 -9.58
N ASP A 145 8.09 -17.23 -9.73
CA ASP A 145 9.20 -16.92 -8.82
C ASP A 145 9.45 -15.40 -8.72
N HIS A 146 9.45 -14.71 -9.86
CA HIS A 146 9.56 -13.25 -9.84
C HIS A 146 8.41 -12.64 -9.03
N GLN A 147 7.16 -13.03 -9.29
CA GLN A 147 5.99 -12.51 -8.55
C GLN A 147 6.02 -12.83 -7.06
N SER A 148 6.53 -14.01 -6.65
CA SER A 148 6.62 -14.42 -5.24
C SER A 148 7.63 -13.59 -4.45
N ARG A 149 8.53 -12.87 -5.14
CA ARG A 149 9.58 -12.02 -4.57
C ARG A 149 9.28 -10.52 -4.70
N ILE A 150 8.18 -10.11 -5.35
CA ILE A 150 7.81 -8.70 -5.45
C ILE A 150 7.29 -8.20 -4.10
N THR A 151 8.10 -7.44 -3.39
CA THR A 151 7.67 -6.74 -2.18
C THR A 151 6.81 -5.53 -2.52
N ASN A 152 5.50 -5.71 -2.66
CA ASN A 152 4.58 -4.61 -2.97
C ASN A 152 4.04 -3.96 -1.68
N THR A 153 4.91 -3.29 -0.91
CA THR A 153 4.55 -2.54 0.32
C THR A 153 3.50 -1.45 0.09
N SER A 154 3.19 -1.12 -1.17
CA SER A 154 2.17 -0.15 -1.55
C SER A 154 0.73 -0.59 -1.29
N ALA A 155 0.47 -1.89 -1.14
CA ALA A 155 -0.88 -2.45 -0.91
C ALA A 155 -1.19 -2.67 0.58
N GLU A 156 -0.20 -2.56 1.46
CA GLU A 156 -0.30 -2.81 2.91
C GLU A 156 -0.64 -1.54 3.70
N TRP A 157 -1.68 -0.80 3.31
CA TRP A 157 -2.18 0.30 4.11
C TRP A 157 -3.39 -0.16 4.92
N SER A 158 -3.26 -0.16 6.24
CA SER A 158 -4.38 -0.28 7.16
C SER A 158 -4.55 1.01 7.96
N LEU A 159 -5.79 1.35 8.31
CA LEU A 159 -6.06 2.44 9.24
C LEU A 159 -5.55 2.01 10.62
N ASN A 160 -4.99 2.96 11.37
CA ASN A 160 -4.61 2.71 12.76
C ASN A 160 -5.84 2.27 13.54
N LYS A 161 -5.79 1.08 14.18
CA LYS A 161 -6.93 0.49 14.90
C LYS A 161 -7.49 1.43 15.97
N GLN A 162 -6.65 2.09 16.76
CA GLN A 162 -7.10 3.05 17.78
C GLN A 162 -7.78 4.27 17.16
N ILE A 163 -7.14 4.94 16.20
CA ILE A 163 -7.74 6.09 15.49
C ILE A 163 -9.03 5.67 14.79
N PHE A 164 -9.09 4.45 14.27
CA PHE A 164 -10.26 3.87 13.66
C PHE A 164 -11.41 3.72 14.66
N TYR A 165 -11.19 3.05 15.79
CA TYR A 165 -12.22 2.90 16.83
C TYR A 165 -12.61 4.24 17.46
N ASP A 166 -11.66 5.16 17.66
CA ASP A 166 -11.93 6.54 18.13
C ASP A 166 -12.75 7.34 17.11
N ALA A 167 -12.50 7.15 15.81
CA ALA A 167 -13.27 7.79 14.76
C ALA A 167 -14.69 7.21 14.68
N ILE A 168 -14.82 5.88 14.76
CA ILE A 168 -16.12 5.18 14.76
C ILE A 168 -16.96 5.61 15.97
N SER A 169 -16.37 5.67 17.17
CA SER A 169 -17.08 6.11 18.39
C SER A 169 -17.53 7.56 18.33
N ARG A 170 -16.76 8.45 17.68
CA ARG A 170 -17.17 9.84 17.42
C ARG A 170 -18.24 9.97 16.34
N LEU A 171 -18.39 8.96 15.49
CA LEU A 171 -19.34 8.95 14.37
C LEU A 171 -20.68 8.28 14.73
N GLY A 172 -20.82 7.70 15.93
CA GLY A 172 -22.09 7.26 16.51
C GLY A 172 -21.95 6.82 17.97
N ASN A 173 -22.86 7.27 18.84
CA ASN A 173 -23.01 6.76 20.20
C ASN A 173 -23.47 5.30 20.14
N PHE A 174 -22.57 4.35 20.33
CA PHE A 174 -22.92 2.96 20.56
C PHE A 174 -22.42 2.53 21.94
N THR A 175 -23.37 2.16 22.79
CA THR A 175 -23.11 1.30 23.93
C THR A 175 -22.59 -0.05 23.43
N GLU A 176 -21.52 -0.53 24.05
CA GLU A 176 -20.98 -1.88 23.86
C GLU A 176 -22.11 -2.91 23.84
N ILE A 177 -22.15 -3.76 22.80
CA ILE A 177 -22.99 -4.96 22.80
C ILE A 177 -22.19 -6.04 23.56
N PRO A 178 -22.74 -6.62 24.65
CA PRO A 178 -22.05 -7.64 25.42
C PRO A 178 -22.14 -8.99 24.70
N GLY A 179 -20.99 -9.57 24.36
CA GLY A 179 -20.92 -10.92 23.80
C GLY A 179 -19.67 -11.16 22.95
N GLY A 180 -18.53 -11.37 23.59
CA GLY A 180 -17.28 -11.71 22.93
C GLY A 180 -16.11 -11.63 23.90
N THR A 181 -15.97 -12.64 24.74
CA THR A 181 -14.94 -12.77 25.76
C THR A 181 -13.55 -12.77 25.10
N VAL A 182 -12.89 -11.62 25.04
CA VAL A 182 -11.43 -11.57 24.93
C VAL A 182 -10.91 -11.48 26.36
N HIS A 183 -10.36 -12.60 26.83
CA HIS A 183 -9.71 -12.67 28.12
C HIS A 183 -8.46 -11.78 28.10
N CYS A 184 -8.60 -10.53 28.50
CA CYS A 184 -7.48 -9.65 28.81
C CYS A 184 -7.31 -9.63 30.33
N CYS A 185 -6.43 -10.50 30.84
CA CYS A 185 -5.89 -10.33 32.18
C CYS A 185 -4.95 -9.12 32.16
N CYS A 186 -5.36 -8.02 32.78
CA CYS A 186 -4.53 -7.18 33.65
C CYS A 186 -5.38 -6.00 34.17
N SER A 187 -5.46 -5.95 35.49
CA SER A 187 -6.32 -5.13 36.34
C SER A 187 -6.04 -3.62 36.28
N ASN A 188 -7.11 -2.82 36.37
CA ASN A 188 -7.09 -1.39 36.73
C ASN A 188 -6.99 -1.19 38.26
N PRO A 189 -6.57 0.01 38.72
CA PRO A 189 -7.53 0.92 39.37
C PRO A 189 -7.41 2.39 38.84
N LYS A 190 -8.48 3.04 38.36
CA LYS A 190 -9.37 4.05 39.05
C LYS A 190 -8.58 5.15 39.83
N MET A 191 -8.75 6.48 39.69
CA MET A 191 -9.93 7.35 39.46
C MET A 191 -9.59 8.72 38.80
N ALA A 192 -10.63 9.44 38.34
CA ALA A 192 -10.69 10.88 37.96
C ALA A 192 -10.42 11.84 39.15
N ASN A 193 -10.23 13.18 39.07
CA ASN A 193 -10.87 14.24 38.27
C ASN A 193 -10.16 15.62 38.48
N SER A 194 -10.58 16.59 37.64
CA SER A 194 -10.84 18.03 37.86
C SER A 194 -9.74 19.04 38.17
N ASP A 195 -9.61 19.97 37.22
CA ASP A 195 -9.16 21.37 37.35
C ASP A 195 -7.71 21.65 37.76
N MET A 196 -7.29 22.87 37.44
CA MET A 196 -6.19 23.61 38.08
C MET A 196 -4.80 23.50 37.43
N VAL A 197 -4.67 24.27 36.35
CA VAL A 197 -3.48 24.89 35.75
C VAL A 197 -2.50 25.51 36.77
N ALA A 198 -1.22 25.64 36.39
CA ALA A 198 -0.41 26.85 36.59
C ALA A 198 0.30 27.14 35.23
N LYS A 199 0.13 28.24 34.48
CA LYS A 199 0.21 29.70 34.74
C LYS A 199 1.50 30.15 35.42
N ASN A 200 2.40 30.73 34.62
CA ASN A 200 2.84 32.15 34.66
C ASN A 200 3.75 32.39 33.43
N ASN A 201 3.56 33.43 32.59
CA ASN A 201 3.80 34.87 32.80
C ASN A 201 5.26 35.13 33.20
N GLU A 202 6.07 36.03 32.64
CA GLU A 202 5.96 37.30 31.88
C GLU A 202 7.39 37.51 31.26
N SER A 203 7.78 38.51 30.44
CA SER A 203 7.35 39.91 30.24
C SER A 203 7.99 40.40 28.92
N THR A 204 7.24 40.96 27.96
CA THR A 204 6.98 42.41 27.68
C THR A 204 8.08 43.19 26.93
N ASN A 205 7.72 43.69 25.73
CA ASN A 205 7.48 45.11 25.39
C ASN A 205 7.16 45.19 23.88
N SER A 206 5.92 45.54 23.44
CA SER A 206 5.33 46.89 23.25
C SER A 206 6.24 47.83 22.42
N SER A 207 5.85 48.50 21.33
CA SER A 207 4.54 49.03 20.90
C SER A 207 4.45 49.35 19.40
N THR A 208 3.22 49.22 18.88
CA THR A 208 2.43 50.03 17.91
C THR A 208 3.08 51.19 17.12
N ASN A 209 2.82 51.27 15.79
CA ASN A 209 1.91 52.28 15.22
C ASN A 209 1.64 52.11 13.70
N THR A 210 0.38 52.40 13.37
CA THR A 210 -0.36 52.35 12.09
C THR A 210 -0.16 53.64 11.28
N ILE A 211 -0.05 53.59 9.94
CA ILE A 211 -0.56 54.62 9.00
C ILE A 211 -0.93 53.97 7.64
N THR A 212 -2.12 54.31 7.14
CA THR A 212 -2.71 54.03 5.81
C THR A 212 -2.52 55.20 4.82
N GLU A 213 -2.35 54.84 3.55
CA GLU A 213 -2.79 55.46 2.27
C GLU A 213 -2.47 56.94 1.91
N ASN A 214 -1.84 57.13 0.73
CA ASN A 214 -2.37 57.78 -0.50
C ASN A 214 -1.20 58.16 -1.46
N LYS A 215 -1.14 57.66 -2.70
CA LYS A 215 -1.69 58.18 -3.98
C LYS A 215 -1.02 59.47 -4.50
N ASP A 216 -0.35 59.40 -5.65
CA ASP A 216 -0.83 59.99 -6.92
C ASP A 216 0.14 59.76 -8.10
N ASP A 217 -0.47 59.42 -9.25
CA ASP A 217 -0.22 59.79 -10.67
C ASP A 217 1.24 60.02 -11.16
N THR A 218 1.69 59.55 -12.34
CA THR A 218 1.10 59.72 -13.68
C THR A 218 1.74 58.74 -14.71
N ASP A 219 0.94 58.25 -15.65
CA ASP A 219 1.30 57.54 -16.91
C ASP A 219 1.58 58.54 -18.07
N PRO A 220 1.89 58.15 -19.35
CA PRO A 220 2.66 57.04 -19.98
C PRO A 220 3.61 57.63 -21.10
N PRO A 221 4.11 56.97 -22.19
CA PRO A 221 4.05 55.57 -22.71
C PRO A 221 5.47 54.99 -23.07
N GLU A 222 5.71 53.73 -23.45
CA GLU A 222 5.35 53.06 -24.70
C GLU A 222 5.87 51.60 -24.70
N GLN A 223 5.29 50.76 -25.56
CA GLN A 223 5.29 49.29 -25.54
C GLN A 223 6.65 48.62 -25.85
N SER A 224 6.95 47.51 -25.15
CA SER A 224 7.50 46.30 -25.79
C SER A 224 7.31 45.07 -24.87
N GLY A 225 6.74 44.01 -25.44
CA GLY A 225 6.24 42.87 -24.69
C GLY A 225 7.33 41.91 -24.20
N SER A 226 7.06 41.31 -23.03
CA SER A 226 7.39 39.91 -22.75
C SER A 226 6.55 39.44 -21.57
N ASN A 227 5.46 38.73 -21.86
CA ASN A 227 4.75 37.94 -20.86
C ASN A 227 5.65 36.75 -20.48
N THR A 228 6.45 36.90 -19.43
CA THR A 228 7.14 35.78 -18.79
C THR A 228 6.53 35.50 -17.42
N SER A 229 5.96 34.30 -17.33
CA SER A 229 5.17 33.76 -16.23
C SER A 229 5.91 33.79 -14.88
N THR A 230 5.39 34.60 -13.97
CA THR A 230 5.85 34.77 -12.58
C THR A 230 5.68 33.52 -11.69
N VAL A 231 5.16 32.42 -12.23
CA VAL A 231 4.94 31.16 -11.50
C VAL A 231 6.20 30.27 -11.46
N SER A 232 7.23 30.55 -12.28
CA SER A 232 8.40 29.69 -12.43
C SER A 232 9.55 29.95 -11.44
N ALA A 233 9.68 31.17 -10.92
CA ALA A 233 10.83 31.55 -10.08
C ALA A 233 10.77 31.02 -8.64
N SER A 234 9.58 30.82 -8.06
CA SER A 234 9.45 30.42 -6.65
C SER A 234 9.73 28.93 -6.38
N ARG A 235 9.62 28.08 -7.41
CA ARG A 235 9.93 26.64 -7.29
C ARG A 235 11.42 26.32 -7.41
N ALA A 236 12.19 27.19 -8.06
CA ALA A 236 13.62 27.03 -8.30
C ALA A 236 14.41 26.94 -6.98
N ASN A 237 14.05 27.70 -5.94
CA ASN A 237 14.85 27.79 -4.70
C ASN A 237 14.63 26.68 -3.65
N ASN A 238 14.06 25.53 -4.01
CA ASN A 238 13.75 24.50 -3.01
C ASN A 238 14.91 23.54 -2.69
N LEU A 239 15.94 23.44 -3.53
CA LEU A 239 17.08 22.56 -3.34
C LEU A 239 18.42 23.27 -3.67
N PRO A 240 18.88 24.24 -2.86
CA PRO A 240 20.05 25.06 -3.19
C PRO A 240 21.34 24.26 -3.46
N LEU A 241 21.57 23.17 -2.71
CA LEU A 241 22.76 22.33 -2.91
C LEU A 241 22.74 21.56 -4.23
N VAL A 242 21.55 21.21 -4.73
CA VAL A 242 21.40 20.57 -6.05
C VAL A 242 21.75 21.57 -7.15
N TRP A 243 21.30 22.82 -7.03
CA TRP A 243 21.69 23.87 -7.97
C TRP A 243 23.19 24.08 -8.02
N LYS A 244 23.82 24.22 -6.85
CA LYS A 244 25.27 24.40 -6.76
C LYS A 244 26.04 23.22 -7.38
N SER A 245 25.61 21.98 -7.11
CA SER A 245 26.19 20.77 -7.71
C SER A 245 26.04 20.72 -9.24
N LEU A 246 24.90 21.17 -9.79
CA LEU A 246 24.67 21.23 -11.24
C LEU A 246 25.51 22.33 -11.91
N GLU A 247 25.66 23.48 -11.25
CA GLU A 247 26.53 24.57 -11.73
C GLU A 247 28.00 24.14 -11.80
N GLU A 248 28.49 23.42 -10.79
CA GLU A 248 29.87 22.87 -10.79
C GLU A 248 30.08 21.82 -11.88
N GLN A 249 29.02 21.15 -12.35
CA GLN A 249 29.04 20.26 -13.52
C GLN A 249 28.95 21.00 -14.86
N GLY A 250 28.85 22.33 -14.86
CA GLY A 250 28.71 23.15 -16.06
C GLY A 250 27.32 23.12 -16.69
N ILE A 251 26.28 22.69 -15.95
CA ILE A 251 24.90 22.64 -16.45
C ILE A 251 24.29 24.05 -16.43
N SER A 252 23.72 24.47 -17.57
CA SER A 252 23.09 25.78 -17.69
C SER A 252 21.90 25.96 -16.74
N ALA A 253 21.62 27.20 -16.31
CA ALA A 253 20.49 27.51 -15.43
C ALA A 253 19.13 27.04 -15.99
N GLY A 254 18.94 27.11 -17.32
CA GLY A 254 17.75 26.60 -17.99
C GLY A 254 17.58 25.09 -17.85
N ALA A 255 18.65 24.32 -18.08
CA ALA A 255 18.65 22.88 -17.90
C ALA A 255 18.50 22.48 -16.41
N SER A 256 19.18 23.18 -15.51
CA SER A 256 19.05 22.98 -14.06
C SER A 256 17.63 23.20 -13.57
N ASN A 257 16.93 24.22 -14.07
CA ASN A 257 15.53 24.44 -13.75
C ASN A 257 14.64 23.25 -14.12
N ILE A 258 14.88 22.65 -15.30
CA ILE A 258 14.14 21.47 -15.78
C ILE A 258 14.47 20.24 -14.92
N ILE A 259 15.76 19.99 -14.65
CA ILE A 259 16.21 18.86 -13.81
C ILE A 259 15.56 18.92 -12.43
N VAL A 260 15.51 20.10 -11.82
CA VAL A 260 14.90 20.29 -10.49
C VAL A 260 13.39 20.02 -10.48
N GLN A 261 12.68 20.14 -11.61
CA GLN A 261 11.27 19.74 -11.71
C GLN A 261 11.07 18.23 -11.67
N SER A 262 12.12 17.40 -11.80
CA SER A 262 12.01 15.94 -11.70
C SER A 262 11.53 15.48 -10.31
N TRP A 263 11.79 16.28 -9.27
CA TRP A 263 11.28 16.02 -7.93
C TRP A 263 9.94 16.72 -7.70
N ARG A 264 8.93 15.93 -7.32
CA ARG A 264 7.65 16.49 -6.82
C ARG A 264 7.90 17.29 -5.55
N GLN A 265 7.06 18.30 -5.30
CA GLN A 265 7.18 19.20 -4.13
C GLN A 265 7.37 18.46 -2.79
N GLY A 266 6.65 17.36 -2.56
CA GLY A 266 6.80 16.56 -1.34
C GLY A 266 8.20 15.95 -1.20
N THR A 267 8.74 15.38 -2.28
CA THR A 267 10.09 14.79 -2.31
C THR A 267 11.16 15.87 -2.18
N ALA A 268 11.01 17.00 -2.89
CA ALA A 268 11.94 18.13 -2.77
C ALA A 268 12.00 18.67 -1.33
N LYS A 269 10.86 18.80 -0.65
CA LYS A 269 10.81 19.22 0.76
C LYS A 269 11.51 18.22 1.69
N GLN A 270 11.33 16.91 1.46
CA GLN A 270 12.02 15.88 2.22
C GLN A 270 13.54 15.93 1.99
N TYR A 271 13.98 16.04 0.73
CA TYR A 271 15.40 16.12 0.38
C TYR A 271 16.05 17.35 1.01
N ARG A 272 15.42 18.52 0.88
CA ARG A 272 15.91 19.78 1.47
C ARG A 272 16.24 19.63 2.95
N SER A 273 15.38 18.96 3.74
CA SER A 273 15.62 18.76 5.16
C SER A 273 16.90 17.98 5.46
N TYR A 274 17.22 16.96 4.66
CA TYR A 274 18.44 16.17 4.84
C TYR A 274 19.68 16.83 4.22
N LEU A 275 19.52 17.55 3.12
CA LEU A 275 20.61 18.33 2.53
C LEU A 275 21.07 19.45 3.48
N GLN A 276 20.15 20.11 4.18
CA GLN A 276 20.51 21.09 5.22
C GLN A 276 21.26 20.44 6.40
N LYS A 277 20.86 19.23 6.81
CA LYS A 277 21.60 18.47 7.83
C LYS A 277 22.99 18.07 7.35
N TRP A 278 23.12 17.72 6.07
CA TRP A 278 24.40 17.41 5.44
C TRP A 278 25.31 18.64 5.39
N GLU A 279 24.81 19.81 4.99
CA GLU A 279 25.57 21.07 5.02
C GLU A 279 26.08 21.37 6.43
N LEU A 280 25.23 21.24 7.44
CA LEU A 280 25.64 21.45 8.84
C LEU A 280 26.70 20.44 9.30
N TYR A 281 26.58 19.18 8.87
CA TYR A 281 27.57 18.13 9.16
C TYR A 281 28.92 18.45 8.52
N CYS A 282 28.90 18.89 7.26
CA CYS A 282 30.08 19.27 6.48
C CYS A 282 30.77 20.48 7.09
N ASN A 283 30.01 21.54 7.40
CA ASN A 283 30.54 22.77 8.00
C ASN A 283 31.27 22.50 9.31
N LYS A 284 30.71 21.63 10.17
CA LYS A 284 31.35 21.25 11.45
C LYS A 284 32.67 20.49 11.27
N ARG A 285 32.84 19.77 10.16
CA ARG A 285 33.99 18.90 9.89
C ARG A 285 34.92 19.43 8.80
N LYS A 286 34.65 20.63 8.27
CA LYS A 286 35.38 21.25 7.16
C LYS A 286 35.44 20.35 5.92
N ILE A 287 34.32 19.68 5.61
CA ILE A 287 34.15 18.84 4.41
C ILE A 287 33.51 19.69 3.32
N ASP A 288 33.92 19.51 2.06
CA ASP A 288 33.21 20.10 0.91
C ASP A 288 31.87 19.35 0.71
N PRO A 289 30.72 20.04 0.75
CA PRO A 289 29.42 19.40 0.63
C PRO A 289 29.09 18.83 -0.77
N ILE A 290 29.85 19.18 -1.81
CA ILE A 290 29.66 18.68 -3.20
C ILE A 290 30.71 17.64 -3.58
N HIS A 291 31.94 17.82 -3.09
CA HIS A 291 33.08 16.91 -3.35
C HIS A 291 33.57 16.15 -2.10
N PRO A 292 32.69 15.45 -1.35
CA PRO A 292 33.14 14.68 -0.20
C PRO A 292 33.76 13.34 -0.62
N THR A 293 34.41 12.67 0.32
CA THR A 293 34.76 11.25 0.14
C THR A 293 33.53 10.36 0.36
N ILE A 294 33.59 9.12 -0.13
CA ILE A 294 32.59 8.08 0.20
C ILE A 294 32.42 7.93 1.72
N ALA A 295 33.53 7.96 2.45
CA ALA A 295 33.55 7.78 3.90
C ALA A 295 32.76 8.88 4.60
N ASP A 296 32.87 10.14 4.15
CA ASP A 296 32.14 11.27 4.73
C ASP A 296 30.63 11.10 4.62
N GLY A 297 30.14 10.68 3.44
CA GLY A 297 28.71 10.41 3.24
C GLY A 297 28.21 9.24 4.08
N ILE A 298 29.00 8.16 4.20
CA ILE A 298 28.67 7.00 5.06
C ILE A 298 28.61 7.42 6.53
N ASN A 299 29.61 8.15 7.00
CA ASN A 299 29.70 8.62 8.38
C ASN A 299 28.58 9.59 8.73
N PHE A 300 28.12 10.41 7.77
CA PHE A 300 26.92 11.22 7.94
C PHE A 300 25.67 10.35 8.14
N LEU A 301 25.44 9.34 7.28
CA LEU A 301 24.30 8.44 7.44
C LEU A 301 24.36 7.66 8.77
N SER A 302 25.55 7.26 9.23
CA SER A 302 25.74 6.67 10.57
C SER A 302 25.35 7.65 11.68
N SER A 303 25.77 8.92 11.57
CA SER A 303 25.43 9.92 12.59
C SER A 303 23.91 10.18 12.70
N LEU A 304 23.16 10.03 11.61
CA LEU A 304 21.70 10.09 11.65
C LEU A 304 21.11 8.90 12.41
N TYR A 305 21.65 7.70 12.21
CA TYR A 305 21.25 6.50 12.94
C TYR A 305 21.51 6.63 14.44
N GLU A 306 22.72 7.08 14.82
CA GLU A 306 23.13 7.34 16.20
C GLU A 306 22.22 8.38 16.87
N SER A 307 21.75 9.37 16.10
CA SER A 307 20.79 10.38 16.56
C SER A 307 19.33 9.87 16.66
N GLY A 308 19.10 8.57 16.49
CA GLY A 308 17.77 7.95 16.62
C GLY A 308 16.88 8.04 15.38
N VAL A 309 17.38 8.52 14.24
CA VAL A 309 16.57 8.63 13.01
C VAL A 309 16.20 7.23 12.49
N GLY A 310 14.96 7.06 12.03
CA GLY A 310 14.46 5.80 11.49
C GLY A 310 15.01 5.45 10.11
N TYR A 311 14.98 4.16 9.76
CA TYR A 311 15.50 3.62 8.49
C TYR A 311 15.01 4.38 7.24
N SER A 312 13.69 4.58 7.09
CA SER A 312 13.11 5.21 5.89
C SER A 312 13.57 6.66 5.70
N ALA A 313 13.78 7.37 6.81
CA ALA A 313 14.33 8.71 6.84
C ALA A 313 15.82 8.72 6.44
N ILE A 314 16.61 7.78 6.93
CA ILE A 314 18.03 7.62 6.54
C ILE A 314 18.14 7.24 5.06
N ASN A 315 17.28 6.36 4.55
CA ASN A 315 17.23 6.01 3.13
C ASN A 315 16.83 7.21 2.25
N THR A 316 15.98 8.10 2.77
CA THR A 316 15.66 9.38 2.12
C THR A 316 16.90 10.28 2.08
N ALA A 317 17.66 10.35 3.18
CA ALA A 317 18.93 11.09 3.21
C ALA A 317 19.94 10.53 2.21
N ARG A 318 20.09 9.19 2.12
CA ARG A 318 20.93 8.52 1.10
C ARG A 318 20.56 8.93 -0.32
N SER A 319 19.26 8.96 -0.60
CA SER A 319 18.73 9.33 -1.92
C SER A 319 18.91 10.82 -2.22
N ALA A 320 18.82 11.68 -1.20
CA ALA A 320 19.11 13.09 -1.34
C ALA A 320 20.61 13.32 -1.64
N LEU A 321 21.52 12.65 -0.92
CA LEU A 321 22.95 12.73 -1.19
C LEU A 321 23.31 12.22 -2.60
N PHE A 322 22.68 11.14 -3.08
CA PHE A 322 22.86 10.69 -4.46
C PHE A 322 22.64 11.81 -5.50
N SER A 323 21.73 12.76 -5.24
CA SER A 323 21.43 13.85 -6.18
C SER A 323 22.46 14.97 -6.24
N ILE A 324 23.43 15.00 -5.32
CA ILE A 324 24.39 16.11 -5.20
C ILE A 324 25.85 15.68 -5.17
N LEU A 325 26.15 14.45 -4.74
CA LEU A 325 27.53 14.03 -4.50
C LEU A 325 28.20 13.57 -5.78
N LEU A 326 29.28 14.27 -6.14
CA LEU A 326 30.16 13.93 -7.25
C LEU A 326 31.37 13.18 -6.72
N LEU A 327 31.40 11.87 -6.96
CA LEU A 327 32.47 11.01 -6.46
C LEU A 327 33.47 10.70 -7.58
N PRO A 328 34.77 10.53 -7.24
CA PRO A 328 35.77 10.13 -8.21
C PRO A 328 35.42 8.78 -8.86
N GLY A 329 35.62 8.66 -10.18
CA GLY A 329 35.42 7.40 -10.91
C GLY A 329 33.98 7.11 -11.36
N ASN A 330 33.11 8.12 -11.42
CA ASN A 330 31.73 8.02 -11.93
C ASN A 330 30.84 7.02 -11.17
N VAL A 331 31.18 6.73 -9.91
CA VAL A 331 30.38 5.88 -9.03
C VAL A 331 29.39 6.74 -8.26
N SER A 332 28.10 6.41 -8.33
CA SER A 332 27.09 7.18 -7.59
C SER A 332 27.04 6.81 -6.10
N PHE A 333 26.84 7.79 -5.22
CA PHE A 333 26.83 7.55 -3.76
C PHE A 333 25.72 6.58 -3.36
N GLY A 334 24.51 6.79 -3.87
CA GLY A 334 23.34 5.98 -3.53
C GLY A 334 23.38 4.53 -4.02
N SER A 335 24.19 4.23 -5.05
CA SER A 335 24.41 2.86 -5.53
C SER A 335 25.71 2.23 -5.03
N HIS A 336 26.53 2.96 -4.26
CA HIS A 336 27.82 2.47 -3.79
C HIS A 336 27.65 1.27 -2.83
N PRO A 337 28.44 0.18 -2.97
CA PRO A 337 28.28 -1.03 -2.16
C PRO A 337 28.26 -0.78 -0.65
N LEU A 338 29.15 0.10 -0.15
CA LEU A 338 29.21 0.46 1.26
C LEU A 338 27.96 1.22 1.74
N ALA A 339 27.37 2.11 0.93
CA ALA A 339 26.15 2.83 1.30
C ALA A 339 24.95 1.87 1.37
N THR A 340 24.89 0.88 0.46
CA THR A 340 23.88 -0.19 0.48
C THR A 340 24.07 -1.12 1.68
N ARG A 341 25.31 -1.55 1.97
CA ARG A 341 25.66 -2.38 3.14
C ARG A 341 25.36 -1.67 4.46
N LEU A 342 25.64 -0.37 4.56
CA LEU A 342 25.28 0.42 5.75
C LEU A 342 23.77 0.39 6.00
N LEU A 343 22.95 0.64 4.98
CA LEU A 343 21.50 0.60 5.14
C LEU A 343 21.02 -0.80 5.53
N GLN A 344 21.59 -1.86 4.96
CA GLN A 344 21.30 -3.23 5.40
C GLN A 344 21.67 -3.45 6.87
N GLY A 345 22.84 -3.00 7.31
CA GLY A 345 23.24 -3.06 8.72
C GLY A 345 22.31 -2.27 9.65
N ILE A 346 21.87 -1.08 9.23
CA ILE A 346 20.89 -0.28 9.99
C ILE A 346 19.55 -1.03 10.14
N PHE A 347 19.11 -1.74 9.09
CA PHE A 347 17.91 -2.56 9.16
C PHE A 347 18.07 -3.73 10.15
N GLU A 348 19.20 -4.45 10.10
CA GLU A 348 19.48 -5.55 11.03
C GLU A 348 19.54 -5.06 12.49
N LEU A 349 20.18 -3.90 12.75
CA LEU A 349 20.29 -3.33 14.09
C LEU A 349 18.97 -2.75 14.61
N ARG A 350 18.17 -2.14 13.74
CA ARG A 350 16.88 -1.55 14.08
C ARG A 350 15.88 -1.80 12.93
N PRO A 351 15.20 -2.96 12.95
CA PRO A 351 14.26 -3.33 11.90
C PRO A 351 13.15 -2.30 11.75
N SER A 352 13.01 -1.75 10.54
CA SER A 352 11.84 -0.95 10.19
C SER A 352 10.75 -1.88 9.68
N LEU A 353 9.94 -2.39 10.59
CA LEU A 353 8.81 -3.24 10.26
C LEU A 353 7.60 -2.40 9.82
N PRO A 354 6.66 -2.98 9.05
CA PRO A 354 5.37 -2.36 8.78
C PRO A 354 4.74 -1.85 10.09
N LYS A 355 4.17 -0.64 10.03
CA LYS A 355 3.59 0.01 11.21
C LYS A 355 2.44 -0.80 11.83
N TYR A 356 1.75 -1.59 11.01
CA TYR A 356 0.60 -2.39 11.42
C TYR A 356 0.91 -3.86 11.15
N GLN A 357 0.62 -4.70 12.14
CA GLN A 357 0.80 -6.15 12.04
C GLN A 357 -0.42 -6.82 11.41
N ASP A 358 -1.61 -6.26 11.66
CA ASP A 358 -2.87 -6.73 11.08
C ASP A 358 -3.75 -5.56 10.63
N THR A 359 -4.71 -5.88 9.77
CA THR A 359 -5.74 -4.95 9.28
C THR A 359 -6.93 -4.89 10.25
N TRP A 360 -7.80 -3.89 10.08
CA TRP A 360 -9.08 -3.77 10.78
C TRP A 360 -10.15 -4.62 10.06
N ASP A 361 -11.15 -5.11 10.80
CA ASP A 361 -12.27 -5.86 10.21
C ASP A 361 -13.21 -4.94 9.44
N ILE A 362 -13.27 -5.13 8.12
CA ILE A 362 -14.09 -4.31 7.24
C ILE A 362 -15.59 -4.42 7.52
N SER A 363 -16.01 -5.55 8.08
CA SER A 363 -17.41 -5.83 8.41
C SER A 363 -17.96 -4.84 9.43
N VAL A 364 -17.13 -4.35 10.35
CA VAL A 364 -17.52 -3.33 11.34
C VAL A 364 -17.90 -2.02 10.65
N VAL A 365 -17.11 -1.58 9.66
CA VAL A 365 -17.45 -0.37 8.89
C VAL A 365 -18.69 -0.58 8.03
N LEU A 366 -18.79 -1.73 7.35
CA LEU A 366 -19.94 -1.98 6.50
C LEU A 366 -21.25 -1.97 7.29
N LYS A 367 -21.26 -2.52 8.52
CA LYS A 367 -22.41 -2.43 9.43
C LYS A 367 -22.79 -0.98 9.76
N VAL A 368 -21.81 -0.15 10.15
CA VAL A 368 -22.05 1.28 10.44
C VAL A 368 -22.56 2.02 9.19
N LEU A 369 -21.93 1.79 8.04
CA LEU A 369 -22.35 2.43 6.80
C LEU A 369 -23.75 1.98 6.39
N GLU A 370 -24.15 0.74 6.65
CA GLU A 370 -25.48 0.23 6.33
C GLU A 370 -26.59 0.96 7.10
N GLU A 371 -26.33 1.36 8.34
CA GLU A 371 -27.28 2.12 9.18
C GLU A 371 -27.50 3.56 8.69
N TRP A 372 -26.50 4.15 8.03
CA TRP A 372 -26.56 5.53 7.52
C TRP A 372 -27.40 5.61 6.23
N LYS A 373 -28.72 5.54 6.36
CA LYS A 373 -29.68 5.56 5.23
C LYS A 373 -29.50 6.78 4.32
N LEU A 374 -29.93 6.66 3.06
CA LEU A 374 -29.85 7.76 2.09
C LEU A 374 -30.65 8.99 2.54
N GLU A 375 -31.89 8.78 2.98
CA GLU A 375 -32.80 9.83 3.40
C GLU A 375 -32.59 10.22 4.88
N GLY A 376 -32.83 11.50 5.19
CA GLY A 376 -32.76 12.04 6.56
C GLY A 376 -31.34 12.38 7.06
N ASN A 377 -30.29 12.01 6.32
CA ASN A 377 -28.92 12.32 6.69
C ASN A 377 -28.42 13.67 6.16
N SER A 378 -27.52 14.30 6.91
CA SER A 378 -26.86 15.55 6.50
C SER A 378 -25.88 15.31 5.35
N LEU A 379 -25.61 16.35 4.56
CA LEU A 379 -24.61 16.31 3.47
C LEU A 379 -23.25 15.82 3.97
N LYS A 380 -22.83 16.23 5.18
CA LYS A 380 -21.57 15.78 5.79
C LYS A 380 -21.52 14.27 5.96
N VAL A 381 -22.59 13.66 6.49
CA VAL A 381 -22.66 12.20 6.70
C VAL A 381 -22.67 11.47 5.36
N LEU A 382 -23.39 11.99 4.36
CA LEU A 382 -23.40 11.43 3.02
C LEU A 382 -22.02 11.51 2.34
N SER A 383 -21.30 12.64 2.48
CA SER A 383 -19.93 12.79 1.97
C SER A 383 -18.98 11.78 2.61
N LEU A 384 -19.06 11.59 3.94
CA LEU A 384 -18.22 10.63 4.66
C LEU A 384 -18.51 9.19 4.21
N LYS A 385 -19.80 8.83 4.11
CA LYS A 385 -20.23 7.52 3.61
C LYS A 385 -19.72 7.25 2.22
N LEU A 386 -19.95 8.18 1.30
CA LEU A 386 -19.56 8.04 -0.10
C LEU A 386 -18.04 7.91 -0.24
N SER A 387 -17.29 8.75 0.48
CA SER A 387 -15.82 8.70 0.51
C SER A 387 -15.32 7.34 1.00
N MET A 388 -15.93 6.80 2.07
CA MET A 388 -15.55 5.49 2.60
C MET A 388 -15.91 4.35 1.65
N LEU A 389 -17.10 4.36 1.07
CA LEU A 389 -17.50 3.37 0.06
C LEU A 389 -16.55 3.41 -1.15
N PHE A 390 -16.14 4.59 -1.62
CA PHE A 390 -15.19 4.72 -2.72
C PHE A 390 -13.80 4.20 -2.34
N ALA A 391 -13.32 4.52 -1.14
CA ALA A 391 -12.05 4.01 -0.65
C ALA A 391 -12.02 2.48 -0.57
N ILE A 392 -13.09 1.88 -0.04
CA ILE A 392 -13.22 0.41 0.08
C ILE A 392 -13.33 -0.24 -1.30
N THR A 393 -14.23 0.24 -2.16
CA THR A 393 -14.54 -0.42 -3.44
C THR A 393 -13.45 -0.27 -4.49
N THR A 394 -12.68 0.82 -4.44
CA THR A 394 -11.61 1.07 -5.42
C THR A 394 -10.23 0.74 -4.91
N SER A 395 -10.05 0.66 -3.58
CA SER A 395 -8.74 0.51 -2.92
C SER A 395 -7.69 1.53 -3.41
N GLN A 396 -8.16 2.70 -3.85
CA GLN A 396 -7.31 3.75 -4.39
C GLN A 396 -6.64 4.56 -3.27
N ARG A 397 -5.46 5.10 -3.57
CA ARG A 397 -4.77 6.03 -2.65
C ARG A 397 -5.60 7.30 -2.46
N LEU A 398 -5.47 7.92 -1.29
CA LEU A 398 -6.13 9.20 -0.98
C LEU A 398 -5.88 10.28 -2.03
N GLN A 399 -4.68 10.34 -2.62
CA GLN A 399 -4.37 11.28 -3.70
C GLN A 399 -5.26 11.06 -4.94
N THR A 400 -5.50 9.79 -5.30
CA THR A 400 -6.37 9.44 -6.43
C THR A 400 -7.82 9.79 -6.11
N LEU A 401 -8.30 9.48 -4.90
CA LEU A 401 -9.66 9.80 -4.49
C LEU A 401 -9.92 11.32 -4.48
N LYS A 402 -8.93 12.12 -4.08
CA LYS A 402 -8.98 13.59 -4.15
C LYS A 402 -8.98 14.13 -5.58
N ALA A 403 -8.49 13.35 -6.54
CA ALA A 403 -8.43 13.74 -7.94
C ALA A 403 -9.72 13.39 -8.72
N LEU A 404 -10.69 12.71 -8.09
CA LEU A 404 -11.98 12.42 -8.73
C LEU A 404 -12.73 13.73 -8.97
N CYS A 405 -13.12 13.97 -10.23
CA CYS A 405 -13.80 15.18 -10.66
C CYS A 405 -15.13 14.85 -11.35
N ILE A 406 -16.18 15.60 -11.02
CA ILE A 406 -17.51 15.44 -11.62
C ILE A 406 -17.49 15.75 -13.12
N ASN A 407 -16.69 16.73 -13.56
CA ASN A 407 -16.60 17.12 -14.98
C ASN A 407 -16.04 16.00 -15.88
N LYS A 408 -15.32 15.05 -15.29
CA LYS A 408 -14.68 13.92 -15.97
C LYS A 408 -15.26 12.58 -15.52
N MET A 409 -16.50 12.63 -15.03
CA MET A 409 -17.26 11.48 -14.56
C MET A 409 -18.23 11.00 -15.64
N ASN A 410 -18.32 9.68 -15.81
CA ASN A 410 -19.36 9.03 -16.59
C ASN A 410 -20.18 8.14 -15.67
N LEU A 411 -21.41 8.57 -15.36
CA LEU A 411 -22.34 7.90 -14.46
C LEU A 411 -23.39 7.12 -15.27
N LYS A 412 -23.45 5.80 -15.06
CA LYS A 412 -24.45 4.89 -15.64
C LYS A 412 -25.30 4.27 -14.53
N SER A 413 -26.25 3.40 -14.89
CA SER A 413 -27.11 2.66 -13.95
C SER A 413 -26.36 1.61 -13.16
N ASP A 414 -25.43 0.93 -13.82
CA ASP A 414 -24.68 -0.22 -13.32
C ASP A 414 -23.30 0.14 -12.77
N LYS A 415 -22.76 1.32 -13.11
CA LYS A 415 -21.44 1.77 -12.68
C LYS A 415 -21.26 3.28 -12.81
N CYS A 416 -20.21 3.79 -12.17
CA CYS A 416 -19.66 5.11 -12.37
C CYS A 416 -18.18 4.98 -12.74
N SER A 417 -17.68 5.85 -13.61
CA SER A 417 -16.25 5.90 -13.95
C SER A 417 -15.73 7.33 -13.95
N PHE A 418 -14.48 7.52 -13.51
CA PHE A 418 -13.80 8.81 -13.46
C PHE A 418 -12.51 8.76 -14.27
N GLU A 419 -12.31 9.74 -15.13
CA GLU A 419 -11.01 9.99 -15.75
C GLU A 419 -10.16 10.88 -14.85
N ILE A 420 -8.89 10.55 -14.72
CA ILE A 420 -7.93 11.33 -13.93
C ILE A 420 -7.03 12.10 -14.91
N ASP A 421 -7.18 13.41 -14.94
CA ASP A 421 -6.43 14.32 -15.83
C ASP A 421 -5.27 15.05 -15.12
N VAL A 422 -5.04 14.75 -13.84
CA VAL A 422 -3.94 15.31 -13.04
C VAL A 422 -2.82 14.30 -12.79
N LEU A 423 -1.59 14.80 -12.67
CA LEU A 423 -0.41 13.97 -12.40
C LEU A 423 -0.37 13.42 -10.97
N LEU A 424 -0.81 12.17 -10.79
CA LEU A 424 -0.68 11.41 -9.55
C LEU A 424 0.72 10.85 -9.32
N LYS A 425 1.09 10.50 -8.08
CA LYS A 425 2.42 9.93 -7.72
C LYS A 425 2.84 8.75 -8.61
N THR A 426 1.87 7.97 -9.09
CA THR A 426 2.07 6.79 -9.94
C THR A 426 2.07 7.07 -11.44
N SER A 427 1.91 8.33 -11.86
CA SER A 427 1.94 8.69 -13.29
C SER A 427 3.32 8.43 -13.87
N GLN A 428 3.37 7.90 -15.09
CA GLN A 428 4.59 7.62 -15.83
C GLN A 428 4.55 8.30 -17.20
N PRO A 429 5.70 8.75 -17.75
CA PRO A 429 5.75 9.27 -19.11
C PRO A 429 5.17 8.27 -20.12
N GLY A 430 4.36 8.76 -21.05
CA GLY A 430 3.75 7.94 -22.11
C GLY A 430 2.68 6.94 -21.65
N LYS A 431 2.29 6.93 -20.37
CA LYS A 431 1.21 6.06 -19.86
C LYS A 431 0.02 6.87 -19.37
N HIS A 432 -1.14 6.58 -19.94
CA HIS A 432 -2.40 7.09 -19.41
C HIS A 432 -2.74 6.41 -18.08
N LEU A 433 -3.30 7.17 -17.14
CA LEU A 433 -3.87 6.61 -15.93
C LEU A 433 -5.16 5.87 -16.28
N ASN A 434 -5.31 4.67 -15.74
CA ASN A 434 -6.57 3.93 -15.87
C ASN A 434 -7.71 4.70 -15.22
N LYS A 435 -8.90 4.63 -15.83
CA LYS A 435 -10.12 5.20 -15.25
C LYS A 435 -10.41 4.52 -13.92
N VAL A 436 -10.86 5.28 -12.93
CA VAL A 436 -11.37 4.71 -11.69
C VAL A 436 -12.81 4.30 -11.93
N VAL A 437 -13.08 2.99 -11.92
CA VAL A 437 -14.42 2.42 -12.17
C VAL A 437 -14.99 1.88 -10.86
N ILE A 438 -16.22 2.26 -10.56
CA ILE A 438 -16.97 1.88 -9.36
C ILE A 438 -18.28 1.23 -9.83
N ALA A 439 -18.46 -0.06 -9.53
CA ALA A 439 -19.68 -0.77 -9.87
C ALA A 439 -20.81 -0.47 -8.87
N ALA A 440 -22.05 -0.50 -9.34
CA ALA A 440 -23.23 -0.51 -8.48
C ALA A 440 -23.29 -1.84 -7.72
N TYR A 441 -23.84 -1.81 -6.50
CA TYR A 441 -24.03 -2.99 -5.68
C TYR A 441 -25.52 -3.22 -5.43
N PRO A 442 -26.22 -3.98 -6.30
CA PRO A 442 -27.66 -4.18 -6.19
C PRO A 442 -28.06 -5.06 -4.99
N GLY A 443 -27.15 -5.90 -4.49
CA GLY A 443 -27.40 -6.79 -3.35
C GLY A 443 -27.72 -6.06 -2.04
N ASN A 444 -27.25 -4.82 -1.89
CA ASN A 444 -27.64 -3.97 -0.76
C ASN A 444 -27.66 -2.49 -1.16
N LYS A 445 -28.86 -1.92 -1.24
CA LYS A 445 -29.08 -0.51 -1.60
C LYS A 445 -28.38 0.45 -0.64
N ASN A 446 -28.32 0.13 0.66
CA ASN A 446 -27.67 0.96 1.67
C ASN A 446 -26.15 0.95 1.58
N LEU A 447 -25.54 0.02 0.83
CA LEU A 447 -24.10 -0.02 0.61
C LEU A 447 -23.71 0.26 -0.85
N CYS A 448 -24.69 0.56 -1.71
CA CYS A 448 -24.45 0.78 -3.14
C CYS A 448 -23.75 2.13 -3.40
N PRO A 449 -22.47 2.16 -3.81
CA PRO A 449 -21.74 3.41 -3.99
C PRO A 449 -22.32 4.28 -5.11
N VAL A 450 -22.81 3.67 -6.19
CA VAL A 450 -23.41 4.38 -7.34
C VAL A 450 -24.74 5.03 -6.95
N GLN A 451 -25.56 4.34 -6.15
CA GLN A 451 -26.83 4.90 -5.67
C GLN A 451 -26.59 6.06 -4.69
N HIS A 452 -25.62 5.93 -3.78
CA HIS A 452 -25.23 7.00 -2.87
C HIS A 452 -24.66 8.19 -3.61
N LEU A 453 -23.85 7.97 -4.65
CA LEU A 453 -23.33 9.05 -5.50
C LEU A 453 -24.48 9.82 -6.17
N ARG A 454 -25.45 9.11 -6.77
CA ARG A 454 -26.63 9.75 -7.41
C ARG A 454 -27.39 10.64 -6.45
N PHE A 455 -27.77 10.08 -5.30
CA PHE A 455 -28.50 10.82 -4.28
C PHE A 455 -27.70 12.02 -3.76
N TYR A 456 -26.38 11.84 -3.56
CA TYR A 456 -25.48 12.92 -3.14
C TYR A 456 -25.43 14.07 -4.16
N LEU A 457 -25.40 13.76 -5.46
CA LEU A 457 -25.40 14.75 -6.53
C LEU A 457 -26.75 15.47 -6.63
N GLU A 458 -27.87 14.76 -6.52
CA GLU A 458 -29.23 15.35 -6.49
C GLU A 458 -29.39 16.34 -5.33
N LYS A 459 -28.92 15.97 -4.14
CA LYS A 459 -28.90 16.83 -2.94
C LYS A 459 -28.00 18.06 -3.05
N HIS A 460 -27.05 18.07 -3.99
CA HIS A 460 -26.11 19.18 -4.22
C HIS A 460 -26.53 20.12 -5.35
N GLN A 461 -27.50 19.70 -6.19
CA GLN A 461 -28.05 20.51 -7.28
C GLN A 461 -29.25 21.38 -6.84
N HIS A 462 -29.79 21.11 -5.64
CA HIS A 462 -30.73 21.95 -4.90
C HIS A 462 -29.99 22.65 -3.75
#